data_AF-A0A3D1TG34-F1
#
_entry.id   AF-A0A3D1TG34-F1
#
_cell.length_a   1.000
_cell.length_b   1.000
_cell.length_c   1.000
_cell.angle_alpha   90.00
_cell.angle_beta   90.00
_cell.angle_gamma   90.00
#
_symmetry.space_group_name_H-M   'P 1'
#
loop_
_entity.id
_entity.type
_entity.pdbx_description
1 polymer ?
#
loop_
_entity_poly.entity_id
_entity_poly.type
_entity_poly.pdbx_seq_one_letter_code
_entity_poly.pdbx_strand_id
1 'polypeptide(L)' 'RRAESEERSLVIRADGRVSYEQLARIMQIARQSGFDSITWATRPSFTPEASAPLDGGGT' A
#
# COMPACT_ATOMS: atom_id res chain seq x y z
N ARG A 1 35.56 1.73 -12.31
CA ARG A 1 34.85 1.30 -11.09
C ARG A 1 33.36 1.28 -11.44
N ARG A 2 32.80 0.11 -11.76
CA ARG A 2 31.35 -0.03 -11.96
C ARG A 2 30.78 -0.24 -10.56
N ALA A 3 30.11 0.77 -10.02
CA ALA A 3 29.36 0.61 -8.80
C ALA A 3 28.25 -0.40 -9.11
N GLU A 4 28.18 -1.47 -8.31
CA GLU A 4 26.99 -2.28 -8.22
C GLU A 4 25.83 -1.32 -7.93
N SER A 5 24.91 -1.18 -8.88
CA SER A 5 23.67 -0.45 -8.63
C SER A 5 22.92 -1.26 -7.58
N GLU A 6 23.16 -0.95 -6.31
CA GLU A 6 22.38 -1.44 -5.19
C GLU A 6 20.91 -1.13 -5.52
N GLU A 7 20.08 -2.14 -5.72
CA GLU A 7 18.69 -1.95 -6.11
C GLU A 7 17.97 -1.16 -5.00
N ARG A 8 17.69 0.13 -5.26
CA ARG A 8 17.08 0.99 -4.25
C ARG A 8 15.57 0.78 -4.28
N SER A 9 15.08 0.03 -3.31
CA SER A 9 13.65 -0.23 -3.13
C SER A 9 12.98 0.78 -2.18
N LEU A 10 11.74 1.19 -2.48
CA LEU A 10 10.92 2.08 -1.65
C LEU A 10 9.53 1.46 -1.40
N VAL A 11 9.15 1.32 -0.13
CA VAL A 11 7.81 0.89 0.26
C VAL A 11 7.02 2.09 0.76
N ILE A 12 5.86 2.34 0.15
CA ILE A 12 5.01 3.47 0.49
C ILE A 12 3.73 2.94 1.11
N ARG A 13 3.53 3.30 2.39
CA ARG A 13 2.31 3.00 3.13
C ARG A 13 1.38 4.20 3.05
N ALA A 14 0.25 4.01 2.40
CA ALA A 14 -0.78 5.03 2.32
C ALA A 14 -2.10 4.51 2.89
N ASP A 15 -2.78 5.39 3.61
CA ASP A 15 -4.21 5.25 3.86
C ASP A 15 -4.94 5.43 2.52
N GLY A 16 -6.07 4.75 2.31
CA GLY A 16 -6.81 4.74 1.02
C GLY A 16 -7.38 6.10 0.56
N ARG A 17 -6.94 7.20 1.18
CA ARG A 17 -7.32 8.59 0.92
C ARG A 17 -6.36 9.34 -0.01
N VAL A 18 -5.29 8.71 -0.47
CA VAL A 18 -4.35 9.34 -1.41
C VAL A 18 -4.98 9.37 -2.80
N SER A 19 -5.13 10.58 -3.35
CA SER A 19 -5.65 10.77 -4.70
C SER A 19 -4.67 10.24 -5.74
N TYR A 20 -5.18 9.85 -6.91
CA TYR A 20 -4.36 9.39 -8.02
C TYR A 20 -3.27 10.41 -8.44
N GLU A 21 -3.60 11.71 -8.44
CA GLU A 21 -2.62 12.76 -8.77
C GLU A 21 -1.46 12.82 -7.77
N GLN A 22 -1.76 12.65 -6.48
CA GLN A 22 -0.74 12.60 -5.43
C GLN A 22 0.14 11.35 -5.61
N LEU A 23 -0.49 10.21 -5.91
CA LEU A 23 0.21 8.96 -6.20
C LEU A 23 1.19 9.12 -7.38
N ALA A 24 0.72 9.67 -8.50
CA ALA A 24 1.52 9.90 -9.69
C ALA A 24 2.73 10.81 -9.40
N ARG A 25 2.51 11.87 -8.62
CA ARG A 25 3.59 12.78 -8.20
C ARG A 25 4.62 12.09 -7.31
N ILE A 26 4.19 11.25 -6.37
CA ILE A 26 5.08 10.50 -5.49
C ILE A 26 5.93 9.51 -6.30
N MET A 27 5.33 8.78 -7.25
CA MET A 27 6.06 7.86 -8.13
C MET A 27 7.11 8.58 -8.97
N GLN A 28 6.77 9.75 -9.52
CA GLN A 28 7.70 10.55 -10.31
C GLN A 28 8.93 10.98 -9.48
N ILE A 29 8.70 11.47 -8.26
CA ILE A 29 9.78 11.88 -7.34
C ILE A 29 10.65 10.69 -6.94
N ALA A 30 10.05 9.55 -6.62
CA ALA A 30 10.79 8.34 -6.26
C ALA A 30 11.70 7.86 -7.41
N ARG A 31 11.20 7.86 -8.65
CA ARG A 31 11.99 7.51 -9.83
C ARG A 31 13.17 8.46 -10.04
N GLN A 32 12.93 9.78 -9.93
CA GLN A 32 13.98 10.80 -10.04
C GLN A 32 15.03 10.70 -8.94
N SER A 33 14.66 10.18 -7.77
CA SER A 33 15.56 9.96 -6.64
C SER A 33 16.41 8.68 -6.78
N GLY A 34 16.22 7.92 -7.86
CA GLY A 34 16.94 6.69 -8.15
C GLY A 34 16.40 5.47 -7.41
N PHE A 35 15.09 5.42 -7.11
CA PHE A 35 14.43 4.19 -6.67
C PHE A 35 13.92 3.42 -7.89
N ASP A 36 14.42 2.19 -8.06
CA ASP A 36 14.10 1.33 -9.19
C ASP A 36 12.86 0.48 -8.93
N SER A 37 12.65 0.10 -7.66
CA SER A 37 11.56 -0.73 -7.19
C SER A 37 10.69 0.04 -6.20
N ILE A 38 9.41 0.25 -6.52
CA ILE A 38 8.46 1.02 -5.70
C ILE A 38 7.23 0.15 -5.43
N THR A 39 6.97 -0.14 -4.15
CA THR A 39 5.85 -0.99 -3.72
C THR A 39 4.85 -0.18 -2.92
N TRP A 40 3.56 -0.32 -3.25
CA TRP A 40 2.48 0.33 -2.51
C TRP A 40 1.80 -0.64 -1.55
N ALA A 41 1.69 -0.26 -0.29
CA ALA A 41 1.02 -1.05 0.73
C ALA A 41 -0.16 -0.26 1.31
N THR A 42 -1.37 -0.65 0.93
CA THR A 42 -2.59 -0.20 1.60
C THR A 42 -2.85 -1.06 2.82
N ARG A 43 -3.26 -0.45 3.94
CA ARG A 43 -3.80 -1.24 5.04
C ARG A 43 -5.05 -1.98 4.52
N PRO A 44 -5.21 -3.28 4.83
CA PRO A 44 -6.48 -3.93 4.55
C PRO A 44 -7.57 -3.16 5.30
N SER A 45 -8.60 -2.74 4.57
CA SER A 45 -9.81 -2.21 5.17
C SER A 45 -10.38 -3.31 6.05
N PHE A 46 -10.24 -3.19 7.37
CA PHE A 46 -10.89 -4.09 8.30
C PHE A 46 -12.40 -3.88 8.13
N THR A 47 -13.05 -4.77 7.40
CA THR A 47 -14.50 -4.89 7.44
C THR A 47 -14.77 -5.67 8.72
N PRO A 48 -15.32 -5.04 9.79
CA PRO A 48 -15.79 -5.84 10.90
C PRO A 48 -16.85 -6.77 10.33
N GLU A 49 -16.54 -8.06 10.25
CA GLU A 49 -17.53 -9.09 10.00
C GLU A 49 -18.62 -8.86 11.05
N ALA A 50 -19.80 -8.45 10.57
CA ALA A 50 -20.97 -8.36 11.40
C ALA A 50 -21.37 -9.80 11.76
N SER A 51 -20.66 -10.37 12.73
CA SER A 51 -21.12 -11.53 13.47
C SER A 51 -22.28 -11.04 14.32
N ALA A 52 -23.46 -11.00 13.68
CA ALA A 52 -24.71 -10.82 14.39
C ALA A 52 -24.77 -11.91 15.48
N PRO A 53 -24.89 -11.55 16.77
CA PRO A 53 -25.38 -12.52 17.72
C PRO A 53 -26.87 -12.74 17.41
N LEU A 54 -27.36 -13.95 17.70
CA LEU A 54 -28.64 -14.26 18.35
C LEU A 54 -29.23 -15.59 17.81
N ASP A 55 -29.13 -16.61 18.66
CA ASP A 55 -30.09 -17.68 18.94
C ASP A 55 -31.28 -17.88 17.98
N GLY A 56 -31.45 -19.10 17.49
CA GLY A 56 -32.70 -19.52 16.85
C GLY A 56 -32.73 -20.99 16.40
N GLY A 57 -33.26 -21.86 17.27
CA GLY A 57 -34.07 -23.01 16.83
C GLY A 57 -33.37 -24.35 16.63
N GLY A 58 -33.09 -25.06 17.73
CA GLY A 58 -32.99 -26.52 17.72
C GLY A 58 -34.35 -27.12 18.09
N THR A 59 -34.97 -27.79 17.12
CA THR A 59 -36.23 -28.53 17.21
C THR A 59 -36.16 -29.72 18.17
#